data_AF-A0A3P7N0V5-F1
#
_entry.id   AF-A0A3P7N0V5-F1
#
_cell.length_a   1.000
_cell.length_b   1.000
_cell.length_c   1.000
_cell.angle_alpha   90.00
_cell.angle_beta   90.00
_cell.angle_gamma   90.00
#
_symmetry.space_group_name_H-M   'P 1'
#
loop_
_entity.id
_entity.type
_entity.pdbx_description
1 polymer ?
#
loop_
_entity_poly.entity_id
_entity_poly.type
_entity_poly.pdbx_seq_one_letter_code
_entity_poly.pdbx_strand_id
1 'polypeptide(L)'
;TVEREAAHHECSIDDELFFHCPHLDDAVLLILEIVETPIHRRGDNPVITVAWGLLPIGGYGETILEYSRVPAGFDLQRVKLYPGSPKVLTFSSKSYQESVVTGTLEASLYSHSLLSDAVDYFPDFCIIGNRLSIPGLVANDREPQLASPAQLPRVLSSLDEISLSFGPHAERIEKLILEDINIDRLCRENLPPEVNGEPMQVLERRLRVTLSAHF
;
A
#
# COMPACT_ATOMS: atom_id res chain seq x y z
N THR A 1 0.67 28.25 -21.16
CA THR A 1 0.93 26.81 -21.02
C THR A 1 -0.02 26.12 -21.96
N VAL A 2 0.48 25.38 -22.94
CA VAL A 2 -0.38 24.75 -23.96
C VAL A 2 -0.98 23.50 -23.32
N GLU A 3 -2.27 23.54 -23.00
CA GLU A 3 -3.04 22.35 -22.65
C GLU A 3 -3.02 21.42 -23.86
N ARG A 4 -2.35 20.28 -23.70
CA ARG A 4 -2.27 19.24 -24.70
C ARG A 4 -3.52 18.38 -24.53
N GLU A 5 -4.38 18.31 -25.54
CA GLU A 5 -5.53 17.39 -25.55
C GLU A 5 -5.02 15.97 -25.30
N ALA A 6 -5.53 15.32 -24.24
CA ALA A 6 -5.22 13.93 -23.94
C ALA A 6 -5.62 13.08 -25.16
N ALA A 7 -4.66 12.34 -25.72
CA ALA A 7 -4.98 11.37 -26.77
C ALA A 7 -5.94 10.31 -26.19
N HIS A 8 -6.77 9.69 -27.03
CA HIS A 8 -7.79 8.69 -26.65
C HIS A 8 -7.31 7.46 -25.82
N HIS A 9 -6.02 7.38 -25.49
CA HIS A 9 -5.38 6.29 -24.73
C HIS A 9 -4.54 6.78 -23.55
N GLU A 10 -4.65 8.06 -23.17
CA GLU A 10 -3.92 8.65 -22.05
C GLU A 10 -4.91 8.95 -20.92
N CYS A 11 -4.52 8.60 -19.69
CA CYS A 11 -5.30 8.86 -18.48
C CYS A 11 -4.36 9.48 -17.45
N SER A 12 -4.74 10.64 -16.91
CA SER A 12 -4.04 11.24 -15.77
C SER A 12 -4.72 10.78 -14.49
N ILE A 13 -3.91 10.31 -13.55
CA ILE A 13 -4.35 9.99 -12.19
C ILE A 13 -3.58 10.93 -11.27
N ASP A 14 -4.27 11.95 -10.77
CA ASP A 14 -3.69 12.99 -9.92
C ASP A 14 -3.91 12.65 -8.43
N ASP A 15 -3.68 11.39 -8.05
CA ASP A 15 -3.78 10.94 -6.66
C ASP A 15 -2.38 10.76 -6.07
N GLU A 16 -2.20 11.28 -4.86
CA GLU A 16 -0.97 11.15 -4.11
C GLU A 16 -1.16 10.09 -3.03
N LEU A 17 -0.20 9.18 -2.94
CA LEU A 17 -0.23 8.05 -2.04
C LEU A 17 0.94 8.12 -1.07
N PHE A 18 0.65 7.87 0.20
CA PHE A 18 1.63 7.82 1.27
C PHE A 18 1.68 6.40 1.83
N PHE A 19 2.85 5.95 2.23
CA PHE A 19 3.01 4.70 2.98
C PHE A 19 4.25 4.77 3.86
N HIS A 20 4.26 3.96 4.91
CA HIS A 20 5.42 3.80 5.77
C HIS A 20 5.73 2.31 5.93
N CYS A 21 7.01 1.98 5.91
CA CYS A 21 7.52 0.67 6.27
C CYS A 21 8.83 0.86 7.05
N PRO A 22 8.95 0.33 8.28
CA PRO A 22 10.16 0.47 9.10
C PRO A 22 11.36 -0.32 8.56
N HIS A 23 11.14 -1.29 7.67
CA HIS A 23 12.18 -2.16 7.11
C HIS A 23 12.04 -2.25 5.59
N LEU A 24 12.31 -1.13 4.92
CA LEU A 24 12.45 -1.09 3.46
C LEU A 24 13.81 -1.69 3.08
N ASP A 25 13.79 -2.82 2.40
CA ASP A 25 14.92 -3.37 1.67
C ASP A 25 14.62 -3.48 0.18
N ASP A 26 15.62 -3.87 -0.60
CA ASP A 26 15.49 -4.01 -2.07
C ASP A 26 14.52 -5.13 -2.50
N ALA A 27 14.03 -5.95 -1.56
CA ALA A 27 13.04 -6.98 -1.84
C ALA A 27 11.60 -6.47 -1.79
N VAL A 28 11.36 -5.23 -1.32
CA VAL A 28 10.02 -4.64 -1.26
C VAL A 28 9.66 -3.96 -2.58
N LEU A 29 8.52 -4.38 -3.15
CA LEU A 29 7.97 -3.85 -4.40
C LEU A 29 6.56 -3.31 -4.15
N LEU A 30 6.24 -2.15 -4.74
CA LEU A 30 4.86 -1.70 -4.90
C LEU A 30 4.24 -2.36 -6.13
N ILE A 31 3.05 -2.92 -5.94
CA ILE A 31 2.23 -3.46 -7.03
C ILE A 31 1.15 -2.43 -7.34
N LEU A 32 1.14 -1.96 -8.58
CA LEU A 32 0.16 -1.01 -9.07
C LEU A 32 -0.84 -1.76 -9.94
N GLU A 33 -2.09 -1.86 -9.50
CA GLU A 33 -3.15 -2.52 -10.26
C GLU A 33 -4.02 -1.46 -10.92
N ILE A 34 -4.06 -1.47 -12.25
CA ILE A 34 -4.92 -0.58 -13.04
C ILE A 34 -6.24 -1.31 -13.25
N VAL A 35 -7.31 -0.69 -12.79
CA VAL A 35 -8.65 -1.23 -12.86
C VAL A 35 -9.58 -0.30 -13.62
N GLU A 36 -10.55 -0.88 -14.32
CA GLU A 36 -11.60 -0.16 -15.01
C GLU A 36 -12.95 -0.49 -14.37
N THR A 37 -13.75 0.55 -14.15
CA THR A 37 -15.15 0.42 -13.72
C THR A 37 -16.04 0.70 -14.93
N PRO A 38 -16.71 -0.31 -15.51
CA PRO A 38 -17.52 -0.13 -16.70
C PRO A 38 -18.64 0.89 -16.48
N ILE A 39 -18.71 1.93 -17.31
CA ILE A 39 -19.70 3.02 -17.22
C ILE A 39 -21.13 2.54 -17.59
N HIS A 40 -21.26 1.36 -18.19
CA HIS A 40 -22.53 0.88 -18.75
C HIS A 40 -23.09 -0.33 -18.01
N ARG A 41 -23.77 -0.06 -16.89
CA ARG A 41 -24.99 -0.75 -16.40
C ARG A 41 -25.37 -0.18 -15.03
N ARG A 42 -26.67 0.08 -14.81
CA ARG A 42 -27.22 0.37 -13.48
C ARG A 42 -27.13 -0.92 -12.65
N GLY A 43 -26.15 -1.00 -11.75
CA GLY A 43 -25.89 -2.11 -10.83
C GLY A 43 -24.49 -2.00 -10.24
N ASP A 44 -24.16 -2.86 -9.27
CA ASP A 44 -22.78 -3.09 -8.82
C ASP A 44 -21.98 -3.67 -10.00
N ASN A 45 -21.36 -2.80 -10.79
CA ASN A 45 -20.50 -3.24 -11.88
C ASN A 45 -19.19 -3.77 -11.27
N PRO A 46 -18.77 -4.99 -11.62
CA PRO A 46 -17.51 -5.51 -11.12
C PRO A 46 -16.36 -4.65 -11.65
N VAL A 47 -15.46 -4.29 -10.75
CA VAL A 47 -14.17 -3.68 -11.07
C VAL A 47 -13.32 -4.74 -11.78
N ILE A 48 -12.77 -4.39 -12.95
CA ILE A 48 -11.99 -5.33 -13.77
C ILE A 48 -10.55 -4.84 -13.85
N THR A 49 -9.60 -5.73 -13.57
CA THR A 49 -8.17 -5.45 -13.80
C THR A 49 -7.88 -5.39 -15.29
N VAL A 50 -7.33 -4.27 -15.74
CA VAL A 50 -6.93 -4.08 -17.15
C VAL A 50 -5.43 -4.31 -17.34
N ALA A 51 -4.63 -3.89 -16.36
CA ALA A 51 -3.19 -4.08 -16.37
C ALA A 51 -2.63 -3.94 -14.95
N TRP A 52 -1.36 -4.28 -14.76
CA TRP A 52 -0.66 -4.08 -13.50
C TRP A 52 0.83 -3.86 -13.71
N GLY A 53 1.49 -3.20 -12.77
CA GLY A 53 2.91 -2.84 -12.83
C GLY A 53 3.62 -3.08 -11.50
N LEU A 54 4.95 -3.05 -11.56
CA LEU A 54 5.85 -3.22 -10.43
C LEU A 54 6.74 -1.99 -10.29
N LEU A 55 6.80 -1.45 -9.09
CA LEU A 55 7.63 -0.29 -8.75
C LEU A 55 8.52 -0.67 -7.55
N PRO A 56 9.83 -0.91 -7.76
CA PRO A 56 10.76 -1.17 -6.66
C PRO A 56 10.82 0.02 -5.71
N ILE A 57 10.85 -0.20 -4.39
CA ILE A 57 10.93 0.90 -3.40
C ILE A 57 12.38 1.16 -2.96
N GLY A 58 13.33 0.29 -3.29
CA GLY A 58 14.75 0.46 -2.99
C GLY A 58 15.45 1.47 -3.90
N GLY A 59 16.53 2.09 -3.38
CA GLY A 59 17.47 2.88 -4.19
C GLY A 59 17.14 4.36 -4.43
N TYR A 60 16.14 4.92 -3.75
CA TYR A 60 15.81 6.35 -3.87
C TYR A 60 16.80 7.20 -3.06
N GLY A 61 17.65 7.96 -3.76
CA GLY A 61 18.79 8.67 -3.16
C GLY A 61 18.46 10.01 -2.50
N GLU A 62 17.26 10.58 -2.71
CA GLU A 62 16.93 11.91 -2.20
C GLU A 62 15.64 11.88 -1.36
N THR A 63 15.78 12.34 -0.12
CA THR A 63 14.66 12.59 0.79
C THR A 63 14.19 14.03 0.59
N ILE A 64 12.93 14.20 0.22
CA ILE A 64 12.31 15.52 0.16
C ILE A 64 12.07 16.03 1.58
N LEU A 65 12.49 17.27 1.83
CA LEU A 65 12.35 17.95 3.12
C LEU A 65 11.02 18.72 3.21
N GLU A 66 10.50 19.17 2.07
CA GLU A 66 9.27 19.95 1.98
C GLU A 66 8.44 19.43 0.80
N TYR A 67 7.22 18.99 1.09
CA TYR A 67 6.32 18.39 0.10
C TYR A 67 5.99 19.34 -1.06
N SER A 68 5.84 20.64 -0.75
CA SER A 68 5.55 21.70 -1.74
C SER A 68 6.74 22.05 -2.65
N ARG A 69 7.93 21.50 -2.36
CA ARG A 69 9.17 21.76 -3.11
C ARG A 69 9.84 20.45 -3.52
N VAL A 70 9.12 19.62 -4.26
CA VAL A 70 9.74 18.54 -5.02
C VAL A 70 10.74 19.17 -6.00
N PRO A 71 12.05 18.89 -5.89
CA PRO A 71 13.07 19.47 -6.76
C PRO A 71 12.77 19.21 -8.25
N ALA A 72 12.99 20.23 -9.09
CA ALA A 72 12.92 20.07 -10.53
C ALA A 72 14.03 19.12 -11.00
N GLY A 73 13.67 17.97 -11.55
CA GLY A 73 14.61 16.92 -11.95
C GLY A 73 14.46 15.59 -11.21
N PHE A 74 13.47 15.46 -10.33
CA PHE A 74 13.08 14.13 -9.85
C PHE A 74 12.53 13.29 -11.01
N ASP A 75 13.17 12.15 -11.24
CA ASP A 75 12.86 11.29 -12.39
C ASP A 75 11.48 10.66 -12.26
N LEU A 76 10.60 11.01 -13.20
CA LEU A 76 9.39 10.23 -13.48
C LEU A 76 9.81 8.81 -13.84
N GLN A 77 9.42 7.85 -13.01
CA GLN A 77 9.68 6.46 -13.25
C GLN A 77 8.64 5.90 -14.20
N ARG A 78 9.13 5.25 -15.26
CA ARG A 78 8.28 4.61 -16.26
C ARG A 78 8.07 3.15 -15.87
N VAL A 79 6.96 2.90 -15.19
CA VAL A 79 6.52 1.56 -14.79
C VAL A 79 5.91 0.86 -16.00
N LYS A 80 6.44 -0.32 -16.33
CA LYS A 80 5.86 -1.18 -17.37
C LYS A 80 4.56 -1.80 -16.87
N LEU A 81 3.53 -1.78 -17.70
CA LEU A 81 2.24 -2.40 -17.42
C LEU A 81 2.10 -3.72 -18.18
N TYR A 82 1.74 -4.76 -17.44
CA TYR A 82 1.50 -6.12 -17.92
C TYR A 82 0.00 -6.42 -17.90
N PRO A 83 -0.52 -7.23 -18.83
CA PRO A 83 -1.92 -7.61 -18.85
C PRO A 83 -2.26 -8.60 -17.72
N GLY A 84 -3.56 -8.76 -17.47
CA GLY A 84 -4.07 -9.73 -16.50
C GLY A 84 -4.06 -9.19 -15.07
N SER A 85 -4.02 -10.10 -14.09
CA SER A 85 -4.08 -9.74 -12.66
C SER A 85 -2.72 -9.92 -11.97
N PRO A 86 -2.33 -9.01 -11.06
CA PRO A 86 -1.10 -9.14 -10.28
C PRO A 86 -1.10 -10.38 -9.36
N LYS A 87 -2.26 -11.02 -9.16
CA LYS A 87 -2.39 -12.30 -8.45
C LYS A 87 -1.51 -13.42 -9.02
N VAL A 88 -1.04 -13.29 -10.27
CA VAL A 88 -0.05 -14.22 -10.84
C VAL A 88 1.25 -14.29 -10.02
N LEU A 89 1.61 -13.19 -9.35
CA LEU A 89 2.78 -13.11 -8.47
C LEU A 89 2.66 -13.99 -7.23
N THR A 90 1.44 -14.33 -6.82
CA THR A 90 1.17 -15.30 -5.75
C THR A 90 1.65 -16.69 -6.11
N PHE A 91 1.80 -17.02 -7.39
CA PHE A 91 2.27 -18.34 -7.83
C PHE A 91 3.73 -18.31 -8.25
N SER A 92 4.19 -17.22 -8.88
CA SER A 92 5.61 -17.03 -9.17
C SER A 92 5.98 -15.57 -9.34
N SER A 93 7.04 -15.15 -8.66
CA SER A 93 7.59 -13.79 -8.69
C SER A 93 8.27 -13.43 -10.01
N LYS A 94 8.38 -14.35 -10.97
CA LYS A 94 9.02 -14.12 -12.27
C LYS A 94 8.09 -14.34 -13.46
N SER A 95 6.84 -14.74 -13.24
CA SER A 95 5.90 -15.10 -14.31
C SER A 95 5.63 -13.99 -15.32
N TYR A 96 5.84 -12.73 -14.93
CA TYR A 96 5.62 -11.58 -15.80
C TYR A 96 6.79 -11.30 -16.76
N GLN A 97 7.97 -11.90 -16.55
CA GLN A 97 9.16 -11.60 -17.38
C GLN A 97 8.97 -11.95 -18.85
N GLU A 98 8.11 -12.92 -19.15
CA GLU A 98 7.77 -13.36 -20.51
C GLU A 98 6.51 -12.67 -21.06
N SER A 99 5.83 -11.87 -20.24
CA SER A 99 4.60 -11.18 -20.64
C SER A 99 4.90 -9.97 -21.53
N VAL A 100 4.09 -9.80 -22.57
CA VAL A 100 4.18 -8.62 -23.45
C VAL A 100 3.66 -7.40 -22.69
N VAL A 101 4.47 -6.35 -22.62
CA VAL A 101 4.10 -5.06 -22.02
C VAL A 101 2.98 -4.42 -22.86
N THR A 102 1.88 -4.04 -22.21
CA THR A 102 0.69 -3.45 -22.87
C THR A 102 0.62 -1.94 -22.72
N GLY A 103 1.41 -1.36 -21.81
CA GLY A 103 1.44 0.07 -21.60
C GLY A 103 2.54 0.50 -20.64
N THR A 104 2.56 1.79 -20.34
CA THR A 104 3.47 2.40 -19.36
C THR A 104 2.71 3.36 -18.47
N LEU A 105 2.99 3.30 -17.18
CA LEU A 105 2.56 4.29 -16.19
C LEU A 105 3.78 5.14 -15.82
N GLU A 106 3.61 6.45 -15.79
CA GLU A 106 4.62 7.36 -15.29
C GLU A 106 4.26 7.73 -13.85
N ALA A 107 5.16 7.47 -12.92
CA ALA A 107 4.94 7.67 -11.50
C ALA A 107 6.17 8.26 -10.84
N SER A 108 5.95 9.02 -9.79
CA SER A 108 7.00 9.60 -8.97
C SER A 108 6.97 8.99 -7.58
N LEU A 109 8.14 8.59 -7.06
CA LEU A 109 8.28 8.03 -5.72
C LEU A 109 9.42 8.74 -4.98
N TYR A 110 9.12 9.23 -3.77
CA TYR A 110 10.01 10.05 -2.97
C TYR A 110 10.02 9.58 -1.51
N SER A 111 11.18 9.69 -0.86
CA SER A 111 11.24 9.58 0.60
C SER A 111 10.87 10.93 1.22
N HIS A 112 9.93 10.94 2.17
CA HIS A 112 9.45 12.17 2.81
C HIS A 112 9.79 12.16 4.31
N SER A 113 10.72 13.00 4.76
CA SER A 113 11.24 12.94 6.13
C SER A 113 10.19 13.23 7.21
N LEU A 114 9.30 14.20 6.94
CA LEU A 114 8.27 14.61 7.91
C LEU A 114 7.21 13.54 8.13
N LEU A 115 7.12 12.54 7.24
CA LEU A 115 6.19 11.41 7.44
C LEU A 115 6.48 10.66 8.75
N SER A 116 7.73 10.67 9.20
CA SER A 116 8.17 10.10 10.49
C SER A 116 7.41 10.66 11.69
N ASP A 117 6.92 11.90 11.61
CA ASP A 117 6.14 12.53 12.69
C ASP A 117 4.68 12.01 12.77
N ALA A 118 4.28 11.26 11.73
CA ALA A 118 2.93 10.75 11.52
C ALA A 118 2.82 9.22 11.53
N VAL A 119 3.94 8.48 11.47
CA VAL A 119 3.94 7.01 11.42
C VAL A 119 3.22 6.40 12.62
N ASP A 120 3.06 7.17 13.70
CA ASP A 120 2.34 6.73 14.87
C ASP A 120 0.81 6.70 14.74
N TYR A 121 0.27 7.25 13.66
CA TYR A 121 -1.17 7.43 13.46
C TYR A 121 -1.77 6.43 12.47
N PHE A 122 -0.94 5.65 11.77
CA PHE A 122 -1.39 4.66 10.80
C PHE A 122 -0.54 3.37 10.84
N PRO A 123 -1.05 2.23 10.33
CA PRO A 123 -0.31 0.98 10.37
C PRO A 123 0.91 0.98 9.43
N ASP A 124 1.92 0.19 9.79
CA ASP A 124 3.01 -0.16 8.86
C ASP A 124 2.44 -0.89 7.63
N PHE A 125 3.10 -0.74 6.48
CA PHE A 125 2.69 -1.33 5.19
C PHE A 125 1.30 -0.88 4.68
N CYS A 126 0.72 0.17 5.29
CA CYS A 126 -0.54 0.74 4.85
C CYS A 126 -0.30 1.80 3.76
N ILE A 127 -1.02 1.69 2.65
CA ILE A 127 -1.08 2.73 1.62
C ILE A 127 -2.28 3.65 1.94
N ILE A 128 -2.01 4.95 1.99
CA ILE A 128 -2.95 5.98 2.39
C ILE A 128 -3.06 7.00 1.27
N GLY A 129 -4.26 7.17 0.74
CA GLY A 129 -4.53 8.23 -0.24
C GLY A 129 -4.59 9.62 0.41
N ASN A 130 -4.23 10.64 -0.34
CA ASN A 130 -4.23 12.05 0.08
C ASN A 130 -5.58 12.60 0.59
N ARG A 131 -6.70 11.95 0.25
CA ARG A 131 -8.06 12.31 0.69
C ARG A 131 -8.48 11.65 2.00
N LEU A 132 -7.70 10.68 2.49
CA LEU A 132 -8.04 9.97 3.72
C LEU A 132 -7.68 10.83 4.94
N SER A 133 -8.67 11.08 5.78
CA SER A 133 -8.46 11.73 7.07
C SER A 133 -7.84 10.76 8.05
N ILE A 134 -6.73 11.17 8.67
CA ILE A 134 -5.98 10.41 9.66
C ILE A 134 -6.31 10.98 11.04
N PRO A 135 -6.99 10.19 11.88
CA PRO A 135 -7.32 10.62 13.22
C PRO A 135 -6.07 10.95 14.03
N GLY A 136 -6.13 12.04 14.80
CA GLY A 136 -4.99 12.51 15.61
C GLY A 136 -4.07 13.51 14.91
N LEU A 137 -4.24 13.71 13.60
CA LEU A 137 -3.58 14.77 12.84
C LEU A 137 -4.55 15.93 12.55
N VAL A 138 -4.01 17.15 12.48
CA VAL A 138 -4.72 18.36 12.10
C VAL A 138 -5.11 18.27 10.62
N ALA A 139 -6.35 18.60 10.28
CA ALA A 139 -6.79 18.67 8.89
C ALA A 139 -6.21 19.92 8.20
N ASN A 140 -5.85 19.80 6.93
CA ASN A 140 -5.40 20.91 6.10
C ASN A 140 -6.27 20.95 4.84
N ASP A 141 -6.90 22.08 4.57
CA ASP A 141 -7.81 22.24 3.42
C ASP A 141 -7.06 22.39 2.08
N ARG A 142 -5.74 22.64 2.13
CA ARG A 142 -4.93 22.97 0.95
C ARG A 142 -3.97 21.86 0.54
N GLU A 143 -3.53 21.05 1.49
CA GLU A 143 -2.54 20.00 1.27
C GLU A 143 -2.95 18.73 2.03
N PRO A 144 -2.49 17.54 1.59
CA PRO A 144 -2.73 16.30 2.31
C PRO A 144 -2.18 16.38 3.74
N GLN A 145 -2.87 15.79 4.73
CA GLN A 145 -2.40 15.81 6.12
C GLN A 145 -0.98 15.25 6.28
N LEU A 146 -0.63 14.27 5.47
CA LEU A 146 0.69 13.62 5.50
C LEU A 146 1.80 14.39 4.77
N ALA A 147 1.46 15.44 4.01
CA ALA A 147 2.43 16.33 3.37
C ALA A 147 3.15 17.22 4.38
N SER A 148 2.43 17.66 5.42
CA SER A 148 2.98 18.41 6.54
C SER A 148 2.26 18.01 7.83
N PRO A 149 2.63 16.84 8.40
CA PRO A 149 1.90 16.30 9.53
C PRO A 149 2.00 17.19 10.75
N ALA A 150 0.84 17.62 11.25
CA ALA A 150 0.72 18.35 12.50
C ALA A 150 -0.19 17.56 13.44
N GLN A 151 0.29 17.30 14.66
CA GLN A 151 -0.48 16.54 15.64
C GLN A 151 -1.58 17.41 16.26
N LEU A 152 -2.76 16.85 16.49
CA LEU A 152 -3.80 17.52 17.25
C LEU A 152 -3.31 17.79 18.69
N PRO A 153 -3.78 18.87 19.33
CA PRO A 153 -3.48 19.14 20.73
C PRO A 153 -3.83 17.94 21.61
N ARG A 154 -2.87 17.53 22.44
CA ARG A 154 -3.05 16.40 23.34
C ARG A 154 -3.85 16.85 24.56
N VAL A 155 -4.91 16.13 24.87
CA VAL A 155 -5.63 16.26 26.13
C VAL A 155 -5.22 15.12 27.03
N LEU A 156 -4.86 15.43 28.28
CA LEU A 156 -4.61 14.41 29.29
C LEU A 156 -5.95 13.80 29.71
N SER A 157 -6.15 12.54 29.36
CA SER A 157 -7.30 11.74 29.78
C SER A 157 -6.79 10.41 30.31
N SER A 158 -7.41 9.89 31.37
CA SER A 158 -7.22 8.50 31.79
C SER A 158 -8.22 7.62 31.07
N LEU A 159 -7.79 6.41 30.72
CA LEU A 159 -8.67 5.39 30.18
C LEU A 159 -8.48 4.15 31.03
N ASP A 160 -9.51 3.86 31.82
CA ASP A 160 -9.52 2.75 32.75
C ASP A 160 -10.36 1.61 32.17
N GLU A 161 -10.08 0.38 32.61
CA GLU A 161 -10.86 -0.82 32.27
C GLU A 161 -10.93 -1.20 30.77
N ILE A 162 -9.90 -0.90 29.98
CA ILE A 162 -9.78 -1.46 28.62
C ILE A 162 -9.62 -2.97 28.72
N SER A 163 -10.64 -3.71 28.28
CA SER A 163 -10.54 -5.14 28.03
C SER A 163 -10.51 -5.39 26.53
N LEU A 164 -9.41 -5.98 26.06
CA LEU A 164 -9.27 -6.47 24.70
C LEU A 164 -9.41 -8.00 24.75
N SER A 165 -10.40 -8.54 24.05
CA SER A 165 -10.54 -9.98 23.86
C SER A 165 -10.70 -10.27 22.39
N PHE A 166 -9.91 -11.20 21.87
CA PHE A 166 -10.00 -11.65 20.48
C PHE A 166 -11.07 -12.75 20.30
N GLY A 167 -11.91 -12.94 21.32
CA GLY A 167 -12.90 -14.01 21.39
C GLY A 167 -12.27 -15.41 21.55
N PRO A 168 -13.11 -16.43 21.79
CA PRO A 168 -12.65 -17.82 22.00
C PRO A 168 -12.12 -18.49 20.72
N HIS A 169 -12.21 -17.80 19.57
CA HIS A 169 -11.88 -18.35 18.26
C HIS A 169 -10.57 -17.80 17.68
N ALA A 170 -9.90 -16.86 18.37
CA ALA A 170 -8.68 -16.24 17.87
C ALA A 170 -7.60 -17.27 17.50
N GLU A 171 -7.30 -18.19 18.41
CA GLU A 171 -6.33 -19.28 18.18
C GLU A 171 -6.73 -20.16 16.99
N ARG A 172 -8.04 -20.40 16.82
CA ARG A 172 -8.56 -21.21 15.72
C ARG A 172 -8.43 -20.48 14.38
N ILE A 173 -8.74 -19.19 14.33
CA ILE A 173 -8.60 -18.37 13.13
C ILE A 173 -7.11 -18.29 12.75
N GLU A 174 -6.23 -18.04 13.72
CA GLU A 174 -4.79 -18.01 13.49
C GLU A 174 -4.27 -19.34 12.94
N LYS A 175 -4.71 -20.47 13.52
CA LYS A 175 -4.38 -21.80 13.01
C LYS A 175 -4.80 -22.01 11.57
N LEU A 176 -6.03 -21.61 11.22
CA LEU A 176 -6.53 -21.72 9.85
C LEU A 176 -5.71 -20.87 8.87
N ILE A 177 -5.38 -19.64 9.25
CA ILE A 177 -4.52 -18.75 8.43
C ILE A 177 -3.13 -19.37 8.25
N LEU A 178 -2.53 -19.90 9.31
CA LEU A 178 -1.22 -20.56 9.23
C LEU A 178 -1.26 -21.82 8.36
N GLU A 179 -2.35 -22.61 8.43
CA GLU A 179 -2.55 -23.78 7.58
C GLU A 179 -2.62 -23.37 6.09
N ASP A 180 -3.45 -22.37 5.77
CA ASP A 180 -3.60 -21.87 4.40
C ASP A 180 -2.28 -21.30 3.85
N ILE A 181 -1.54 -20.52 4.66
CA ILE A 181 -0.23 -19.98 4.26
C ILE A 181 0.80 -21.11 4.05
N ASN A 182 0.80 -22.14 4.90
CA ASN A 182 1.70 -23.28 4.73
C ASN A 182 1.37 -24.08 3.47
N ILE A 183 0.09 -24.28 3.16
CA ILE A 183 -0.35 -24.93 1.91
C ILE A 183 0.12 -24.11 0.71
N ASP A 184 -0.10 -22.79 0.73
CA ASP A 184 0.34 -21.89 -0.33
C ASP A 184 1.86 -21.93 -0.53
N ARG A 185 2.63 -21.94 0.57
CA ARG A 185 4.09 -22.07 0.54
C ARG A 185 4.53 -23.37 -0.13
N LEU A 186 3.96 -24.51 0.29
CA LEU A 186 4.28 -25.83 -0.27
C LEU A 186 3.92 -25.90 -1.77
N CYS A 187 2.78 -25.34 -2.15
CA CYS A 187 2.37 -25.22 -3.56
C CYS A 187 3.40 -24.41 -4.37
N ARG A 188 3.84 -23.25 -3.88
CA ARG A 188 4.85 -22.40 -4.56
C ARG A 188 6.19 -23.11 -4.73
N GLU A 189 6.59 -23.89 -3.74
CA GLU A 189 7.86 -24.64 -3.76
C GLU A 189 7.76 -25.96 -4.55
N ASN A 190 6.57 -26.29 -5.10
CA ASN A 190 6.25 -27.59 -5.71
C ASN A 190 6.58 -28.78 -4.79
N LEU A 191 6.41 -28.59 -3.48
CA LEU A 191 6.65 -29.63 -2.48
C LEU A 191 5.34 -30.34 -2.12
N PRO A 192 5.36 -31.67 -1.95
CA PRO A 192 4.20 -32.38 -1.45
C PRO A 192 3.89 -31.98 0.01
N PRO A 193 2.62 -32.08 0.45
CA PRO A 193 2.19 -31.75 1.81
C PRO A 193 2.94 -32.49 2.93
N GLU A 194 3.58 -33.60 2.58
CA GLU A 194 4.26 -34.55 3.48
C GLU A 194 5.74 -34.21 3.71
N VAL A 195 6.27 -33.19 3.04
CA VAL A 195 7.66 -32.76 3.26
C VAL A 195 7.77 -32.05 4.61
N ASN A 196 8.50 -32.66 5.55
CA ASN A 196 8.84 -32.12 6.86
C ASN A 196 9.76 -30.89 6.75
N GLY A 197 9.23 -29.76 6.29
CA GLY A 197 9.82 -28.44 6.51
C GLY A 197 9.30 -27.84 7.81
N GLU A 198 10.07 -26.92 8.41
CA GLU A 198 9.58 -26.08 9.49
C GLU A 198 8.32 -25.32 9.00
N PRO A 199 7.17 -25.47 9.66
CA PRO A 199 5.97 -24.74 9.29
C PRO A 199 6.19 -23.24 9.52
N MET A 200 5.51 -22.41 8.73
CA MET A 200 5.43 -20.99 8.98
C MET A 200 4.93 -20.73 10.40
N GLN A 201 5.56 -19.81 11.11
CA GLN A 201 5.25 -19.45 12.49
C GLN A 201 4.90 -17.97 12.58
N VAL A 202 4.00 -17.63 13.51
CA VAL A 202 3.73 -16.23 13.85
C VAL A 202 4.91 -15.69 14.62
N LEU A 203 5.71 -14.83 13.96
CA LEU A 203 6.85 -14.16 14.59
C LEU A 203 6.40 -13.04 15.53
N GLU A 204 5.36 -12.30 15.15
CA GLU A 204 4.84 -11.19 15.94
C GLU A 204 3.33 -11.01 15.77
N ARG A 205 2.69 -10.49 16.82
CA ARG A 205 1.30 -10.05 16.82
C ARG A 205 1.28 -8.58 17.19
N ARG A 206 0.89 -7.72 16.24
CA ARG A 206 0.80 -6.27 16.47
C ARG A 206 -0.67 -5.86 16.46
N LEU A 207 -1.10 -5.19 17.53
CA LEU A 207 -2.37 -4.49 17.59
C LEU A 207 -2.08 -3.00 17.82
N ARG A 208 -2.46 -2.17 16.86
CA ARG A 208 -2.40 -0.71 17.00
C ARG A 208 -3.81 -0.19 17.29
N VAL A 209 -4.00 0.38 18.47
CA VAL A 209 -5.29 0.99 18.85
C VAL A 209 -5.14 2.50 18.76
N THR A 210 -5.87 3.10 17.83
CA THR A 210 -5.96 4.56 17.71
C THR A 210 -7.25 5.03 18.39
N LEU A 211 -7.13 5.96 19.33
CA LEU A 211 -8.26 6.60 19.98
C LEU A 211 -8.35 8.05 19.51
N SER A 212 -9.49 8.42 18.93
CA SER A 212 -9.80 9.79 18.57
C SER A 212 -11.10 10.22 19.25
N ALA A 213 -11.02 11.23 20.11
CA ALA A 213 -12.18 11.88 20.69
C ALA A 213 -12.40 13.22 20.00
N HIS A 214 -13.61 13.45 19.49
CA HIS A 214 -14.05 14.76 19.04
C HIS A 214 -14.79 15.43 20.21
N PHE A 215 -14.28 16.58 20.66
CA PHE A 215 -14.92 17.43 21.67
C PHE A 215 -15.53 18.65 21.01
#